data_AF-A0AA35ST46-F1
#
_entry.id   AF-A0AA35ST46-F1
#
_cell.length_a   1.000
_cell.length_b   1.000
_cell.length_c   1.000
_cell.angle_alpha   90.00
_cell.angle_beta   90.00
_cell.angle_gamma   90.00
#
_symmetry.space_group_name_H-M   'P 1'
#
loop_
_entity.id
_entity.type
_entity.pdbx_description
1 polymer ?
#
loop_
_entity_poly.entity_id
_entity_poly.type
_entity_poly.pdbx_seq_one_letter_code
_entity_poly.pdbx_strand_id
1 'polypeptide(L)'
;MSSQWLCGVLVLLAVSYGVYGQGLGEEEKEEILNAHNHYRGLVDPIATNMMKMEWDEDLAYLAQFWASACEYAENEDRNTQSTSYDYIGESFAATISYTVNYTQLIGQLWYAEKRFYNYYATACLNEDGEVEEDGGYETCGRYTQV
;
A
#
# COMPACT_ATOMS: atom_id res chain seq x y z
N MET A 1 -1.13 12.51 25.04
CA MET A 1 0.22 11.92 24.85
C MET A 1 0.18 11.19 23.50
N SER A 2 0.05 11.92 22.39
CA SER A 2 1.15 12.40 21.52
C SER A 2 2.08 11.28 21.03
N SER A 3 1.64 10.54 20.02
CA SER A 3 2.53 9.81 19.11
C SER A 3 2.37 10.39 17.72
N GLN A 4 3.24 11.35 17.41
CA GLN A 4 3.57 11.75 16.05
C GLN A 4 4.77 10.90 15.63
N TRP A 5 4.55 9.79 14.92
CA TRP A 5 5.56 8.92 14.30
C TRP A 5 4.76 8.08 13.26
N LEU A 6 5.11 7.88 11.99
CA LEU A 6 6.25 8.20 11.14
C LEU A 6 5.75 8.19 9.68
N CYS A 7 6.58 8.76 8.80
CA CYS A 7 6.34 9.05 7.40
C CYS A 7 5.71 7.92 6.57
N GLY A 8 4.74 8.31 5.73
CA GLY A 8 4.13 7.45 4.71
C GLY A 8 5.19 6.99 3.71
N VAL A 9 5.47 5.69 3.76
CA VAL A 9 6.46 5.00 2.97
C VAL A 9 5.83 3.66 2.62
N LEU A 10 5.63 3.42 1.32
CA LEU A 10 4.80 2.34 0.80
C LEU A 10 5.62 1.31 0.04
N VAL A 11 5.48 0.05 0.41
CA VAL A 11 5.93 -1.10 -0.38
C VAL A 11 4.77 -1.58 -1.23
N LEU A 12 4.95 -1.59 -2.56
CA LEU A 12 4.05 -2.24 -3.52
C LEU A 12 4.54 -3.63 -3.87
N LEU A 13 3.68 -4.63 -3.74
CA LEU A 13 3.92 -5.97 -4.24
C LEU A 13 2.82 -6.32 -5.23
N ALA A 14 3.18 -6.46 -6.52
CA ALA A 14 2.32 -7.05 -7.54
C ALA A 14 3.07 -8.24 -8.16
N VAL A 15 2.63 -9.45 -7.84
CA VAL A 15 3.19 -10.68 -8.44
C VAL A 15 2.33 -11.05 -9.65
N SER A 16 2.94 -11.15 -10.83
CA SER A 16 2.33 -11.74 -12.03
C SER A 16 2.99 -13.09 -12.34
N TYR A 17 2.18 -14.10 -12.70
CA TYR A 17 2.65 -15.39 -13.19
C TYR A 17 3.27 -15.23 -14.58
N GLY A 18 4.52 -14.74 -14.66
CA GLY A 18 5.20 -14.54 -15.94
C GLY A 18 6.46 -13.69 -15.89
N VAL A 19 6.71 -12.96 -14.81
CA VAL A 19 7.92 -12.14 -14.65
C VAL A 19 8.71 -12.67 -13.46
N TYR A 20 9.33 -13.84 -13.65
CA TYR A 20 10.38 -14.30 -12.73
C TYR A 20 11.61 -13.38 -12.89
N GLY A 21 11.77 -12.41 -11.99
CA GLY A 21 13.06 -11.77 -11.72
C GLY A 21 13.40 -10.46 -12.44
N GLN A 22 12.42 -9.70 -12.94
CA GLN A 22 12.65 -8.30 -13.32
C GLN A 22 11.85 -7.38 -12.39
N GLY A 23 12.55 -6.43 -11.76
CA GLY A 23 11.94 -5.35 -11.00
C GLY A 23 11.17 -4.38 -11.90
N LEU A 24 10.45 -3.46 -11.27
CA LEU A 24 9.66 -2.43 -11.94
C LEU A 24 10.53 -1.55 -12.85
N GLY A 25 10.07 -1.34 -14.08
CA GLY A 25 10.63 -0.35 -15.00
C GLY A 25 10.31 1.08 -14.58
N GLU A 26 11.08 2.06 -15.06
CA GLU A 26 10.91 3.48 -14.69
C GLU A 26 9.49 4.03 -14.98
N GLU A 27 8.86 3.59 -16.07
CA GLU A 27 7.47 3.96 -16.39
C GLU A 27 6.47 3.43 -15.35
N GLU A 28 6.67 2.19 -14.89
CA GLU A 28 5.82 1.59 -13.86
C GLU A 28 6.02 2.29 -12.51
N LYS A 29 7.27 2.60 -12.14
CA LYS A 29 7.60 3.39 -10.93
C LYS A 29 6.91 4.75 -10.94
N GLU A 30 6.97 5.46 -12.07
CA GLU A 30 6.31 6.75 -12.24
C GLU A 30 4.78 6.63 -12.20
N GLU A 31 4.20 5.61 -12.85
CA GLU A 31 2.76 5.33 -12.83
C GLU A 31 2.28 5.13 -11.38
N ILE A 32 2.98 4.27 -10.64
CA ILE A 32 2.74 3.99 -9.23
C ILE A 32 2.78 5.27 -8.41
N LEU A 33 3.87 6.05 -8.52
CA LEU A 33 4.08 7.23 -7.71
C LEU A 33 3.03 8.32 -7.99
N ASN A 34 2.67 8.48 -9.26
CA ASN A 34 1.65 9.42 -9.70
C ASN A 34 0.26 9.02 -9.22
N ALA A 35 -0.08 7.73 -9.28
CA ALA A 35 -1.36 7.23 -8.79
C ALA A 35 -1.51 7.45 -7.27
N HIS A 36 -0.49 7.16 -6.46
CA HIS A 36 -0.53 7.45 -5.02
C HIS A 36 -0.73 8.93 -4.74
N ASN A 37 0.12 9.78 -5.32
CA ASN A 37 0.03 11.22 -5.10
C ASN A 37 -1.30 11.81 -5.59
N HIS A 38 -1.89 11.25 -6.65
CA HIS A 38 -3.22 11.61 -7.12
C HIS A 38 -4.30 11.29 -6.06
N TYR A 39 -4.35 10.05 -5.58
CA TYR A 39 -5.37 9.63 -4.61
C TYR A 39 -5.22 10.28 -3.23
N ARG A 40 -3.97 10.52 -2.78
CA ARG A 40 -3.66 11.33 -1.58
C ARG A 40 -4.19 12.75 -1.67
N GLY A 41 -4.26 13.30 -2.89
CA GLY A 41 -4.85 14.61 -3.17
C GLY A 41 -6.38 14.64 -3.18
N LEU A 42 -7.04 13.48 -3.15
CA LEU A 42 -8.51 13.33 -3.24
C LEU A 42 -9.16 12.84 -1.94
N VAL A 43 -8.41 12.77 -0.83
CA VAL A 43 -8.95 12.33 0.46
C VAL A 43 -10.08 13.26 0.95
N ASP A 44 -11.03 12.67 1.66
CA ASP A 44 -12.13 13.39 2.30
C ASP A 44 -12.29 12.87 3.73
N PRO A 45 -12.22 13.74 4.76
CA PRO A 45 -12.03 15.20 4.67
C PRO A 45 -10.65 15.59 4.13
N ILE A 46 -10.54 16.82 3.62
CA ILE A 46 -9.30 17.36 3.06
C ILE A 46 -8.20 17.35 4.12
N ALA A 47 -7.07 16.70 3.80
CA ALA A 47 -5.91 16.68 4.66
C ALA A 47 -5.13 18.00 4.57
N THR A 48 -4.71 18.53 5.73
CA THR A 48 -3.94 19.78 5.83
C THR A 48 -2.43 19.55 5.83
N ASN A 49 -1.98 18.32 6.03
CA ASN A 49 -0.57 17.93 6.19
C ASN A 49 -0.21 16.64 5.44
N MET A 50 -0.92 16.33 4.34
CA MET A 50 -0.59 15.16 3.52
C MET A 50 0.70 15.39 2.74
N MET A 51 1.73 14.59 3.02
CA MET A 51 3.02 14.69 2.33
C MET A 51 2.93 14.08 0.93
N LYS A 52 3.61 14.70 -0.03
CA LYS A 52 3.83 14.11 -1.36
C LYS A 52 4.81 12.94 -1.20
N MET A 53 4.48 11.80 -1.80
CA MET A 53 5.35 10.64 -1.85
C MET A 53 6.44 10.81 -2.90
N GLU A 54 7.58 10.20 -2.63
CA GLU A 54 8.73 10.06 -3.52
C GLU A 54 9.09 8.59 -3.64
N TRP A 55 9.77 8.22 -4.73
CA TRP A 55 10.25 6.85 -4.92
C TRP A 55 11.48 6.59 -4.04
N ASP A 56 11.56 5.38 -3.49
CA ASP A 56 12.68 4.91 -2.68
C ASP A 56 13.15 3.56 -3.20
N GLU A 57 14.42 3.50 -3.63
CA GLU A 57 14.97 2.30 -4.26
C GLU A 57 15.28 1.17 -3.27
N ASP A 58 15.56 1.47 -2.00
CA ASP A 58 15.83 0.45 -0.99
C ASP A 58 14.56 -0.33 -0.67
N LEU A 59 13.43 0.37 -0.62
CA LEU A 59 12.11 -0.23 -0.42
C LEU A 59 11.62 -0.96 -1.65
N ALA A 60 11.88 -0.42 -2.84
CA ALA A 60 11.59 -1.13 -4.09
C ALA A 60 12.37 -2.44 -4.17
N TYR A 61 13.64 -2.45 -3.73
CA TYR A 61 14.44 -3.66 -3.65
C TYR A 61 13.86 -4.66 -2.64
N LEU A 62 13.50 -4.20 -1.44
CA LEU A 62 12.91 -5.05 -0.41
C LEU A 62 11.57 -5.65 -0.86
N ALA A 63 10.74 -4.85 -1.53
CA ALA A 63 9.50 -5.28 -2.14
C ALA A 63 9.75 -6.37 -3.19
N GLN A 64 10.65 -6.12 -4.14
CA GLN A 64 10.97 -7.09 -5.18
C GLN A 64 11.55 -8.39 -4.60
N PHE A 65 12.38 -8.28 -3.56
CA PHE A 65 12.92 -9.42 -2.84
C PHE A 65 11.80 -10.29 -2.26
N TRP A 66 10.84 -9.70 -1.54
CA TRP A 66 9.71 -10.44 -0.98
C TRP A 66 8.76 -11.00 -2.06
N ALA A 67 8.41 -10.19 -3.06
CA ALA A 67 7.60 -10.64 -4.21
C ALA A 67 8.21 -11.86 -4.92
N SER A 68 9.55 -11.94 -4.98
CA SER A 68 10.26 -13.05 -5.64
C SER A 68 10.12 -14.39 -4.91
N ALA A 69 9.80 -14.38 -3.60
CA ALA A 69 9.47 -15.59 -2.86
C ALA A 69 8.15 -16.22 -3.34
N CYS A 70 7.29 -15.42 -4.00
CA CYS A 70 5.99 -15.84 -4.53
C CYS A 70 5.05 -16.39 -3.42
N GLU A 71 5.15 -15.82 -2.22
CA GLU A 71 4.27 -16.12 -1.10
C GLU A 71 3.18 -15.06 -0.99
N TYR A 72 1.93 -15.50 -0.84
CA TYR A 72 0.79 -14.59 -0.64
C TYR A 72 0.61 -14.31 0.86
N ALA A 73 1.59 -13.61 1.43
CA ALA A 73 1.64 -13.23 2.84
C ALA A 73 2.39 -11.92 3.01
N GLU A 74 2.22 -11.29 4.17
CA GLU A 74 3.01 -10.12 4.55
C GLU A 74 4.46 -10.52 4.90
N ASN A 75 5.42 -9.63 4.62
CA ASN A 75 6.80 -9.80 5.06
C ASN A 75 6.94 -9.42 6.53
N GLU A 76 6.91 -10.39 7.44
CA GLU A 76 7.09 -10.18 8.88
C GLU A 76 8.49 -9.62 9.23
N ASP A 77 9.49 -9.91 8.40
CA ASP A 77 10.88 -9.54 8.65
C ASP A 77 11.28 -8.19 8.02
N ARG A 78 10.39 -7.51 7.29
CA ARG A 78 10.68 -6.29 6.50
C ARG A 78 11.43 -5.20 7.28
N ASN A 79 11.09 -5.01 8.55
CA ASN A 79 11.73 -3.99 9.40
C ASN A 79 13.18 -4.35 9.72
N THR A 80 13.49 -5.63 9.87
CA THR A 80 14.87 -6.10 10.13
C THR A 80 15.71 -6.23 8.86
N GLN A 81 15.05 -6.42 7.71
CA GLN A 81 15.68 -6.49 6.40
C GLN A 81 16.02 -5.10 5.84
N SER A 82 15.32 -4.07 6.30
CA SER A 82 15.57 -2.68 5.96
C SER A 82 16.87 -2.15 6.56
N THR A 83 17.67 -1.47 5.73
CA THR A 83 18.85 -0.73 6.18
C THR A 83 18.58 0.75 6.43
N SER A 84 17.43 1.25 5.97
CA SER A 84 17.17 2.68 5.81
C SER A 84 16.05 3.18 6.72
N TYR A 85 15.24 2.27 7.23
CA TYR A 85 14.05 2.58 8.04
C TYR A 85 13.83 1.54 9.15
N ASP A 86 13.53 2.00 10.36
CA ASP A 86 13.20 1.15 11.52
C ASP A 86 11.81 0.50 11.40
N TYR A 87 10.88 1.14 10.68
CA TYR A 87 9.52 0.67 10.48
C TYR A 87 9.06 0.94 9.05
N ILE A 88 8.51 -0.08 8.41
CA ILE A 88 8.00 -0.08 7.04
C ILE A 88 6.56 -0.60 7.03
N GLY A 89 5.67 0.11 6.35
CA GLY A 89 4.34 -0.38 6.00
C GLY A 89 4.37 -1.23 4.73
N GLU A 90 3.39 -2.11 4.56
CA GLU A 90 3.30 -2.98 3.39
C GLU A 90 1.88 -2.99 2.83
N SER A 91 1.76 -3.03 1.50
CA SER A 91 0.51 -3.36 0.82
C SER A 91 0.82 -4.27 -0.37
N PHE A 92 0.14 -5.41 -0.43
CA PHE A 92 0.35 -6.40 -1.47
C PHE A 92 -0.93 -6.76 -2.21
N ALA A 93 -0.74 -7.20 -3.45
CA ALA A 93 -1.78 -7.70 -4.33
C ALA A 93 -1.24 -8.85 -5.17
N ALA A 94 -2.11 -9.78 -5.52
CA ALA A 94 -1.82 -10.85 -6.46
C ALA A 94 -2.76 -10.76 -7.65
N THR A 95 -2.26 -11.07 -8.84
CA THR A 95 -3.07 -11.15 -10.05
C THR A 95 -2.63 -12.32 -10.93
N ILE A 96 -3.60 -12.90 -11.63
CA ILE A 96 -3.34 -13.90 -12.67
C ILE A 96 -3.08 -13.26 -14.04
N SER A 97 -3.19 -11.92 -14.13
CA SER A 97 -2.90 -11.18 -15.35
C SER A 97 -1.40 -11.14 -15.62
N TYR A 98 -1.03 -11.24 -16.90
CA TYR A 98 0.36 -11.04 -17.35
C TYR A 98 0.78 -9.58 -17.37
N THR A 99 -0.17 -8.65 -17.33
CA THR A 99 0.07 -7.21 -17.27
C THR A 99 -0.66 -6.62 -16.06
N VAL A 100 -0.01 -5.68 -15.39
CA VAL A 100 -0.57 -4.96 -14.25
C VAL A 100 -0.81 -3.52 -14.66
N ASN A 101 -2.01 -3.00 -14.39
CA ASN A 101 -2.28 -1.56 -14.46
C ASN A 101 -2.22 -1.02 -13.04
N TYR A 102 -1.11 -0.36 -12.68
CA TYR A 102 -0.88 0.06 -11.30
C TYR A 102 -1.86 1.15 -10.86
N THR A 103 -2.22 2.06 -11.78
CA THR A 103 -3.24 3.08 -11.51
C THR A 103 -4.57 2.45 -11.08
N GLN A 104 -5.01 1.41 -11.80
CA GLN A 104 -6.25 0.70 -11.49
C GLN A 104 -6.12 -0.09 -10.19
N LEU A 105 -5.00 -0.76 -9.96
CA LEU A 105 -4.75 -1.50 -8.73
C LEU A 105 -4.84 -0.56 -7.52
N ILE A 106 -4.09 0.54 -7.52
CA ILE A 106 -4.08 1.51 -6.42
C ILE A 106 -5.47 2.14 -6.25
N GLY A 107 -6.14 2.52 -7.33
CA GLY A 107 -7.42 3.21 -7.28
C GLY A 107 -8.62 2.34 -6.91
N GLN A 108 -8.74 1.18 -7.55
CA GLN A 108 -9.93 0.33 -7.46
C GLN A 108 -9.81 -0.79 -6.43
N LEU A 109 -8.59 -1.13 -6.02
CA LEU A 109 -8.39 -2.14 -4.97
C LEU A 109 -8.09 -1.46 -3.63
N TRP A 110 -7.10 -0.57 -3.58
CA TRP A 110 -6.61 -0.06 -2.29
C TRP A 110 -7.31 1.23 -1.85
N TYR A 111 -7.33 2.25 -2.70
CA TYR A 111 -8.03 3.49 -2.39
C TYR A 111 -9.55 3.27 -2.24
N ALA A 112 -10.11 2.31 -2.99
CA ALA A 112 -11.52 1.96 -2.91
C ALA A 112 -11.95 1.43 -1.54
N GLU A 113 -11.02 0.94 -0.70
CA GLU A 113 -11.33 0.56 0.68
C GLU A 113 -11.73 1.74 1.56
N LYS A 114 -11.61 2.98 1.07
CA LYS A 114 -12.21 4.18 1.68
C LYS A 114 -13.68 3.97 2.06
N ARG A 115 -14.42 3.16 1.29
CA ARG A 115 -15.83 2.83 1.58
C ARG A 115 -16.03 2.17 2.95
N PHE A 116 -14.96 1.56 3.48
CA PHE A 116 -14.91 0.88 4.76
C PHE A 116 -14.14 1.69 5.82
N TYR A 117 -13.82 2.96 5.58
CA TYR A 117 -13.11 3.78 6.57
C TYR A 117 -13.94 4.95 7.06
N ASN A 118 -14.07 5.08 8.37
CA ASN A 118 -14.67 6.25 9.01
C ASN A 118 -13.58 7.13 9.63
N TYR A 119 -13.35 8.29 9.02
CA TYR A 119 -12.35 9.25 9.49
C TYR A 119 -12.64 9.76 10.92
N TYR A 120 -13.90 10.06 11.25
CA TYR A 120 -14.26 10.61 12.56
C TYR A 120 -14.14 9.57 13.67
N ALA A 121 -14.43 8.31 13.38
CA ALA A 121 -14.24 7.18 14.30
C ALA A 121 -12.79 6.69 14.33
N THR A 122 -11.98 7.06 13.32
CA THR A 122 -10.62 6.55 13.11
C THR A 122 -10.59 5.01 13.05
N ALA A 123 -11.56 4.42 12.37
CA ALA A 123 -11.79 2.97 12.40
C ALA A 123 -12.21 2.43 11.02
N CYS A 124 -11.87 1.16 10.77
CA CYS A 124 -12.46 0.39 9.68
C CYS A 124 -13.86 -0.07 10.06
N LEU A 125 -14.75 -0.13 9.07
CA LEU A 125 -16.13 -0.57 9.16
C LEU A 125 -16.31 -1.85 8.34
N ASN A 126 -17.13 -2.77 8.81
CA ASN A 126 -17.60 -3.91 8.03
C ASN A 126 -18.72 -3.52 7.03
N GLU A 127 -19.26 -4.49 6.26
CA GLU A 127 -20.36 -4.24 5.31
C GLU A 127 -21.63 -3.65 5.96
N ASP A 128 -21.87 -3.97 7.23
CA ASP A 128 -23.01 -3.48 8.01
C ASP A 128 -22.79 -2.06 8.57
N GLY A 129 -21.60 -1.49 8.36
CA GLY A 129 -21.22 -0.16 8.86
C GLY A 129 -20.84 -0.13 10.33
N GLU A 130 -20.59 -1.29 10.94
CA GLU A 130 -20.14 -1.43 12.32
C GLU A 130 -18.62 -1.45 12.40
N VAL A 131 -18.07 -0.97 13.52
CA VAL A 131 -16.62 -1.01 13.75
C VAL A 131 -16.18 -2.46 13.83
N GLU A 132 -15.18 -2.82 13.02
CA GLU A 132 -14.64 -4.16 12.99
C GLU A 132 -13.83 -4.43 14.27
N GLU A 133 -14.32 -5.31 15.16
CA GLU A 133 -13.65 -5.63 16.43
C GLU A 133 -12.58 -6.72 16.30
N ASP A 134 -12.59 -7.54 15.24
CA ASP A 134 -11.68 -8.69 15.10
C ASP A 134 -11.45 -9.10 13.63
N GLY A 135 -10.38 -8.57 13.02
CA GLY A 135 -9.59 -9.16 11.92
C GLY A 135 -10.29 -9.91 10.78
N GLY A 136 -11.43 -9.43 10.28
CA GLY A 136 -12.12 -9.99 9.12
C GLY A 136 -11.45 -9.58 7.79
N TYR A 137 -11.91 -10.23 6.71
CA TYR A 137 -11.30 -10.14 5.37
C TYR A 137 -11.50 -8.79 4.66
N GLU A 138 -12.20 -7.83 5.27
CA GLU A 138 -12.59 -6.55 4.66
C GLU A 138 -11.91 -5.39 5.36
N THR A 139 -10.60 -5.35 5.21
CA THR A 139 -9.80 -4.31 5.86
C THR A 139 -9.82 -3.02 5.05
N CYS A 140 -9.70 -1.90 5.75
CA CYS A 140 -9.45 -0.58 5.16
C CYS A 140 -7.96 -0.19 5.23
N GLY A 141 -7.10 -1.15 5.58
CA GLY A 141 -5.69 -0.92 5.89
C GLY A 141 -4.90 -0.39 4.70
N ARG A 142 -5.18 -0.89 3.48
CA ARG A 142 -4.48 -0.43 2.28
C ARG A 142 -4.91 0.98 1.92
N TYR A 143 -6.20 1.33 2.08
CA TYR A 143 -6.63 2.74 1.97
C TYR A 143 -5.89 3.66 2.93
N THR A 144 -5.74 3.27 4.20
CA THR A 144 -5.02 4.11 5.17
C THR A 144 -3.52 4.25 4.92
N GLN A 145 -2.96 3.42 4.02
CA GLN A 145 -1.54 3.43 3.64
C GLN A 145 -1.28 4.09 2.27
N VAL A 146 -2.32 4.34 1.45
CA VAL A 146 -2.24 5.13 0.19
C VAL A 146 -2.03 6.61 0.50
#